data_AF-A0AAU3G283-F1
#
_entry.id   AF-A0AAU3G283-F1
#
_cell.length_a   1.000
_cell.length_b   1.000
_cell.length_c   1.000
_cell.angle_alpha   90.00
_cell.angle_beta   90.00
_cell.angle_gamma   90.00
#
_symmetry.space_group_name_H-M   'P 1'
#
loop_
_entity.id
_entity.type
_entity.pdbx_description
1 polymer ?
#
loop_
_entity_poly.entity_id
_entity_poly.type
_entity_poly.pdbx_seq_one_letter_code
_entity_poly.pdbx_strand_id
1 'polypeptide(L)'
;MLHSDWDRYDTRHTVFRPARMTPGELEEGYWRAYRDFYRWRSIWQGARVKPTLRGRARHVAYSGGWKKFEPLWDLVIRAGRVGRTLPLLDAVLSRPAPTARSRGTTRSAAVEEPGAA
;
A
#
# COMPACT_ATOMS: atom_id res chain seq x y z
N MET A 1 -24.10 -2.93 21.51
CA MET A 1 -24.40 -2.29 20.22
C MET A 1 -25.11 -0.98 20.54
N LEU A 2 -24.69 0.16 19.97
CA LEU A 2 -25.23 1.49 20.30
C LEU A 2 -26.53 1.80 19.55
N HIS A 3 -26.65 1.34 18.31
CA HIS A 3 -27.84 1.45 17.48
C HIS A 3 -27.89 0.29 16.47
N SER A 4 -29.08 0.05 15.93
CA SER A 4 -29.33 -0.87 14.82
C SER A 4 -29.52 -0.13 13.48
N ASP A 5 -29.21 1.16 13.45
CA ASP A 5 -29.14 1.93 12.21
C ASP A 5 -27.96 1.43 11.37
N TRP A 6 -28.29 0.69 10.30
CA TRP A 6 -27.32 0.02 9.43
C TRP A 6 -26.54 1.01 8.54
N ASP A 7 -27.07 2.21 8.28
CA ASP A 7 -26.42 3.20 7.43
C ASP A 7 -25.12 3.72 8.06
N ARG A 8 -24.98 3.61 9.38
CA ARG A 8 -23.78 4.01 10.13
C ARG A 8 -22.69 2.94 10.18
N TYR A 9 -22.89 1.75 9.62
CA TYR A 9 -21.89 0.68 9.59
C TYR A 9 -20.89 0.88 8.43
N ASP A 10 -20.31 2.07 8.35
CA ASP A 10 -19.52 2.56 7.22
C ASP A 10 -18.00 2.66 7.52
N THR A 11 -17.55 1.96 8.56
CA THR A 11 -16.19 1.99 9.14
C THR A 11 -15.76 3.29 9.82
N ARG A 12 -16.57 4.36 9.76
CA ARG A 12 -16.21 5.70 10.26
C ARG A 12 -16.97 6.10 11.51
N HIS A 13 -18.12 5.49 11.76
CA HIS A 13 -18.94 5.78 12.95
C HIS A 13 -18.75 4.73 14.04
N THR A 14 -18.83 5.17 15.29
CA THR A 14 -18.77 4.25 16.43
C THR A 14 -20.13 3.61 16.71
N VAL A 15 -20.26 2.32 16.36
CA VAL A 15 -21.52 1.55 16.49
C VAL A 15 -21.59 0.68 17.76
N PHE A 16 -20.54 0.68 18.58
CA PHE A 16 -20.44 -0.12 19.81
C PHE A 16 -19.92 0.73 20.97
N ARG A 17 -20.16 0.28 22.22
CA ARG A 17 -19.69 0.99 23.41
C ARG A 17 -18.21 0.63 23.68
N PRO A 18 -17.27 1.58 23.58
CA PRO A 18 -15.87 1.31 23.92
C PRO A 18 -15.69 1.15 25.44
N ALA A 19 -14.66 0.39 25.85
CA ALA A 19 -14.44 0.04 27.25
C ALA A 19 -13.77 1.14 28.09
N ARG A 20 -12.99 2.03 27.46
CA ARG A 20 -12.11 3.01 28.16
C ARG A 20 -12.34 4.47 27.74
N MET A 21 -13.32 4.72 26.87
CA MET A 21 -13.64 6.05 26.36
C MET A 21 -15.10 6.08 25.92
N THR A 22 -15.64 7.27 25.75
CA THR A 22 -16.97 7.47 25.18
C THR A 22 -16.95 7.19 23.67
N PRO A 23 -18.12 6.84 23.08
CA PRO A 23 -18.22 6.67 21.62
C PRO A 23 -17.79 7.91 20.83
N GLY A 24 -18.12 9.11 21.32
CA GLY A 24 -17.75 10.38 20.69
C GLY A 24 -16.23 10.60 20.69
N GLU A 25 -15.55 10.33 21.81
CA GLU A 25 -14.09 10.43 21.90
C GLU A 25 -13.38 9.47 20.93
N LEU A 26 -13.92 8.26 20.75
CA LEU A 26 -13.38 7.30 19.78
C LEU A 26 -13.48 7.84 18.35
N GLU A 27 -14.66 8.37 17.99
CA GLU A 27 -14.92 8.89 16.65
C GLU A 27 -14.09 10.16 16.36
N GLU A 28 -14.01 11.09 17.31
CA GLU A 28 -13.14 12.26 17.21
C GLU A 28 -11.66 11.88 17.10
N GLY A 29 -11.23 10.86 17.87
CA GLY A 29 -9.90 10.28 17.78
C GLY A 29 -9.61 9.70 16.40
N TYR A 30 -10.56 8.95 15.84
CA TYR A 30 -10.47 8.43 14.48
C TYR A 30 -10.31 9.56 13.46
N TRP A 31 -11.15 10.59 13.50
CA TRP A 31 -11.07 11.72 12.56
C TRP A 31 -9.77 12.51 12.71
N ARG A 32 -9.28 12.71 13.93
CA ARG A 32 -7.98 13.34 14.18
C ARG A 32 -6.84 12.51 13.60
N ALA A 33 -6.78 11.21 13.90
CA ALA A 33 -5.78 10.31 13.35
C ALA A 33 -5.83 10.26 11.82
N TYR A 34 -7.04 10.22 11.24
CA TYR A 34 -7.24 10.26 9.80
C TYR A 34 -6.71 11.57 9.19
N ARG A 35 -6.99 12.73 9.79
CA ARG A 35 -6.40 14.00 9.33
C ARG A 35 -4.88 13.95 9.41
N ASP A 36 -4.32 13.58 10.56
CA ASP A 36 -2.87 13.59 10.79
C ASP A 36 -2.11 12.61 9.91
N PHE A 37 -2.64 11.41 9.69
CA PHE A 37 -2.04 10.41 8.82
C PHE A 37 -1.91 10.91 7.38
N TYR A 38 -2.94 11.62 6.89
CA TYR A 38 -2.98 12.14 5.52
C TYR A 38 -2.50 13.59 5.38
N ARG A 39 -1.88 14.17 6.42
CA ARG A 39 -1.14 15.44 6.30
C ARG A 39 0.09 15.21 5.44
N TRP A 40 0.39 16.21 4.60
CA TRP A 40 1.56 16.16 3.71
C TRP A 40 2.85 15.88 4.47
N ARG A 41 3.06 16.53 5.63
CA ARG A 41 4.25 16.31 6.46
C ARG A 41 4.42 14.84 6.87
N SER A 42 3.34 14.17 7.27
CA SER A 42 3.32 12.75 7.65
C SER A 42 3.64 11.84 6.47
N ILE A 43 3.07 12.13 5.29
CA ILE A 43 3.36 11.41 4.03
C ILE A 43 4.85 11.55 3.66
N TRP A 44 5.40 12.76 3.75
CA TRP A 44 6.83 13.00 3.49
C TRP A 44 7.73 12.29 4.49
N GLN A 45 7.37 12.29 5.78
CA GLN A 45 8.10 11.53 6.81
C GLN A 45 8.08 10.02 6.52
N GLY A 46 6.92 9.44 6.19
CA GLY A 46 6.78 8.04 5.81
C GLY A 46 7.58 7.68 4.55
N ALA A 47 7.63 8.58 3.57
CA ALA A 47 8.44 8.40 2.37
C ALA A 47 9.93 8.32 2.72
N ARG A 48 10.46 9.18 3.60
CA ARG A 48 11.90 9.26 3.94
C ARG A 48 12.49 7.94 4.46
N VAL A 49 11.67 7.09 5.09
CA VAL A 49 12.06 5.76 5.59
C VAL A 49 12.39 4.80 4.43
N LYS A 50 11.97 5.09 3.20
CA LYS A 50 12.32 4.26 2.04
C LYS A 50 13.79 4.46 1.64
N PRO A 51 14.54 3.37 1.42
CA PRO A 51 15.98 3.43 1.14
C PRO A 51 16.32 4.01 -0.23
N THR A 52 15.41 3.92 -1.21
CA THR A 52 15.64 4.38 -2.59
C THR A 52 14.78 5.59 -2.94
N LEU A 53 15.32 6.51 -3.75
CA LEU A 53 14.57 7.67 -4.26
C LEU A 53 13.31 7.25 -5.04
N ARG A 54 13.39 6.18 -5.84
CA ARG A 54 12.22 5.59 -6.52
C ARG A 54 11.18 5.06 -5.53
N GLY A 55 11.60 4.45 -4.42
CA GLY A 55 10.71 4.00 -3.35
C GLY A 55 10.03 5.15 -2.62
N ARG A 56 10.74 6.27 -2.40
CA ARG A 56 10.20 7.51 -1.82
C ARG A 56 9.14 8.12 -2.75
N ALA A 57 9.47 8.26 -4.03
CA ALA A 57 8.57 8.79 -5.06
C ALA A 57 7.31 7.93 -5.20
N ARG A 58 7.45 6.60 -5.23
CA ARG A 58 6.31 5.67 -5.23
C ARG A 58 5.43 5.84 -3.99
N HIS A 59 6.02 6.01 -2.81
CA HIS A 59 5.24 6.21 -1.57
C HIS A 59 4.46 7.53 -1.61
N VAL A 60 5.08 8.64 -2.00
CA VAL A 60 4.40 9.93 -2.14
C VAL A 60 3.34 9.90 -3.25
N ALA A 61 3.64 9.28 -4.38
CA ALA A 61 2.69 9.13 -5.48
C ALA A 61 1.50 8.26 -5.10
N TYR A 62 1.71 7.17 -4.34
CA TYR A 62 0.62 6.32 -3.89
C TYR A 62 -0.22 7.01 -2.79
N SER A 63 0.42 7.53 -1.74
CA SER A 63 -0.27 8.17 -0.61
C SER A 63 -0.91 9.53 -0.97
N GLY A 64 -0.26 10.31 -1.83
CA GLY A 64 -0.79 11.58 -2.33
C GLY A 64 -1.73 11.41 -3.51
N GLY A 65 -1.35 10.58 -4.49
CA GLY A 65 -2.11 10.32 -5.71
C GLY A 65 -3.44 9.62 -5.46
N TRP A 66 -3.51 8.68 -4.53
CA TRP A 66 -4.77 7.99 -4.23
C TRP A 66 -5.75 8.86 -3.43
N LYS A 67 -5.25 9.80 -2.60
CA LYS A 67 -6.07 10.45 -1.56
C LYS A 67 -6.24 11.96 -1.69
N LYS A 68 -5.39 12.64 -2.47
CA LYS A 68 -5.44 14.09 -2.71
C LYS A 68 -5.62 14.47 -4.18
N PHE A 69 -5.46 13.51 -5.08
CA PHE A 69 -5.64 13.72 -6.52
C PHE A 69 -7.00 13.20 -7.03
N GLU A 70 -8.00 13.01 -6.16
CA GLU A 70 -9.38 12.71 -6.58
C GLU A 70 -9.88 13.66 -7.70
N PRO A 71 -9.72 15.00 -7.63
CA PRO A 71 -10.15 15.88 -8.71
C PRO A 71 -9.39 15.66 -10.04
N LEU A 72 -8.12 15.26 -9.95
CA LEU A 72 -7.34 14.92 -11.14
C LEU A 72 -7.80 13.60 -11.75
N TRP A 73 -8.07 12.60 -10.91
CA TRP A 73 -8.62 11.33 -11.38
C TRP A 73 -10.01 11.52 -11.97
N ASP A 74 -10.88 12.31 -11.32
CA ASP A 74 -12.17 12.71 -11.86
C ASP A 74 -12.03 13.39 -13.22
N LEU A 75 -11.05 14.28 -13.38
CA LEU A 75 -10.78 14.93 -14.66
C LEU A 75 -10.30 13.91 -15.72
N VAL A 76 -9.40 13.00 -15.36
CA VAL A 76 -8.89 11.96 -16.27
C VAL A 76 -10.00 10.99 -16.70
N ILE A 77 -10.88 10.63 -15.77
CA ILE A 77 -12.05 9.77 -16.01
C ILE A 77 -13.06 10.51 -16.90
N ARG A 78 -13.42 11.75 -16.56
CA ARG A 78 -14.33 12.59 -17.36
C ARG A 78 -13.80 12.86 -18.76
N ALA A 79 -12.48 12.99 -18.91
CA ALA A 79 -11.83 13.16 -20.21
C ALA A 79 -11.69 11.84 -21.01
N GLY A 80 -12.14 10.70 -20.46
CA GLY A 80 -12.03 9.39 -21.10
C GLY A 80 -10.59 8.94 -21.33
N ARG A 81 -9.61 9.53 -20.64
CA ARG A 81 -8.17 9.29 -20.86
C ARG A 81 -7.55 8.24 -19.94
N VAL A 82 -8.38 7.52 -19.18
CA VAL A 82 -7.96 6.42 -18.30
C VAL A 82 -7.13 5.37 -19.05
N GLY A 83 -7.50 5.07 -20.31
CA GLY A 83 -6.74 4.11 -21.11
C GLY A 83 -5.28 4.52 -21.39
N ARG A 84 -4.98 5.83 -21.38
CA ARG A 84 -3.63 6.36 -21.61
C ARG A 84 -2.77 6.39 -20.35
N THR A 85 -3.38 6.30 -19.16
CA THR A 85 -2.64 6.29 -17.88
C THR A 85 -2.25 4.88 -17.44
N LEU A 86 -2.86 3.84 -18.03
CA LEU A 86 -2.56 2.43 -17.75
C LEU A 86 -1.06 2.07 -17.86
N PRO A 87 -0.32 2.40 -18.94
CA PRO A 87 1.10 2.04 -19.03
C PRO A 87 1.97 2.66 -17.94
N LEU A 88 1.56 3.85 -17.47
CA LEU A 88 2.27 4.59 -16.42
C LEU A 88 2.03 3.93 -15.05
N LEU A 89 0.79 3.49 -14.80
CA LEU A 89 0.44 2.69 -13.62
C LEU A 89 1.18 1.35 -13.64
N ASP A 90 1.22 0.66 -14.77
CA ASP A 90 1.96 -0.60 -14.92
C ASP A 90 3.44 -0.42 -14.65
N ALA A 91 4.08 0.64 -15.14
CA ALA A 91 5.48 0.94 -14.84
C ALA A 91 5.74 1.22 -13.34
N VAL A 92 4.76 1.82 -12.66
CA VAL A 92 4.83 2.11 -11.22
C VAL A 92 4.57 0.85 -10.39
N LEU A 93 3.65 -0.01 -10.79
CA LEU A 93 3.26 -1.23 -10.08
C LEU A 93 4.19 -2.42 -10.39
N SER A 94 4.88 -2.39 -11.53
CA SER A 94 5.87 -3.40 -11.90
C SER A 94 6.93 -3.52 -10.81
N ARG A 95 6.94 -4.69 -10.16
CA ARG A 95 7.93 -5.11 -9.19
C ARG A 95 9.21 -5.48 -9.97
N PRO A 96 10.41 -5.03 -9.55
CA PRO A 96 11.63 -5.51 -10.18
C PRO A 96 11.70 -7.03 -10.08
N ALA A 97 12.01 -7.69 -11.19
CA ALA A 97 12.14 -9.14 -11.25
C ALA A 97 13.12 -9.59 -10.16
N PRO A 98 12.82 -10.67 -9.43
CA PRO A 98 13.78 -11.23 -8.48
C PRO A 98 15.06 -11.53 -9.26
N THR A 99 16.17 -10.90 -8.85
CA THR A 99 17.50 -11.21 -9.35
C THR A 99 17.67 -12.72 -9.21
N ALA A 100 17.85 -13.40 -10.36
CA ALA A 100 18.08 -14.82 -10.39
C ALA A 100 19.28 -15.12 -9.48
N ARG A 101 19.00 -15.73 -8.33
CA ARG A 101 20.03 -16.30 -7.46
C ARG A 101 20.82 -17.25 -8.36
N SER A 102 22.12 -17.00 -8.51
CA SER A 102 23.02 -17.92 -9.20
C SER A 102 22.78 -19.31 -8.63
N ARG A 103 22.23 -20.20 -9.46
CA ARG A 103 22.18 -21.62 -9.12
C ARG A 103 23.63 -22.06 -9.07
N GLY A 104 24.12 -22.23 -7.84
CA GLY A 104 25.44 -22.74 -7.56
C GLY A 104 25.67 -24.03 -8.34
N THR A 105 26.81 -24.05 -9.00
CA THR A 105 27.46 -25.24 -9.53
C THR A 105 27.63 -26.26 -8.40
N THR A 106 26.70 -27.20 -8.27
CA THR A 106 26.96 -28.46 -7.58
C THR A 106 26.21 -29.58 -8.30
N ARG A 107 26.88 -30.21 -9.27
CA ARG A 107 26.63 -31.60 -9.66
C ARG A 107 27.98 -32.28 -9.59
N SER A 108 28.34 -32.73 -8.40
CA SER A 108 28.26 -34.14 -7.97
C SER A 108 29.32 -34.96 -8.68
N ALA A 109 30.44 -35.15 -7.97
CA ALA A 109 31.45 -36.15 -8.28
C ALA A 109 30.76 -37.50 -8.48
N ALA A 110 31.03 -38.12 -9.63
CA ALA A 110 30.68 -39.51 -9.87
C ALA A 110 31.61 -40.37 -9.02
N VAL A 111 31.01 -41.20 -8.17
CA VAL A 111 31.66 -42.30 -7.48
C VAL A 111 31.84 -43.41 -8.52
N GLU A 112 33.08 -43.68 -8.92
CA GLU A 112 33.46 -44.94 -9.58
C GLU A 112 33.78 -45.97 -8.49
N GLU A 113 32.97 -47.02 -8.41
CA GLU A 113 33.27 -48.25 -7.67
C GLU A 113 33.91 -49.27 -8.65
N PRO A 114 34.94 -50.04 -8.23
CA PRO A 114 35.69 -50.93 -9.11
C PRO A 114 34.97 -52.28 -9.32
N GLY A 115 35.08 -52.79 -10.54
CA GLY A 115 34.53 -54.08 -10.97
C GLY A 115 35.21 -55.28 -10.32
N ALA A 116 34.39 -56.26 -9.93
CA ALA A 116 34.79 -57.62 -9.61
C ALA A 116 34.45 -58.54 -10.78
N ALA A 117 35.47 -59.08 -11.45
CA ALA A 117 35.57 -60.42 -12.04
C ALA A 117 36.96 -60.60 -12.64
#